data_AF-A0A2V3JBQ9-F1
#
_entry.id   AF-A0A2V3JBQ9-F1
#
_cell.length_a   1.000
_cell.length_b   1.000
_cell.length_c   1.000
_cell.angle_alpha   90.00
_cell.angle_beta   90.00
_cell.angle_gamma   90.00
#
_symmetry.space_group_name_H-M   'P 1'
#
loop_
_entity.id
_entity.type
_entity.pdbx_description
1 polymer ?
#
loop_
_entity_poly.entity_id
_entity_poly.type
_entity_poly.pdbx_seq_one_letter_code
_entity_poly.pdbx_strand_id
1 'polypeptide(L)'
;MAPGNKSSGILEKVLGYGYQIHPGALKIIESLEEEKALEVLSSFPEKFPEVIVIEVGHVEKILEEKAVKKAEEPKEFGEFGSKLNGRITQIYDGSGLIQRCPKCNRWIIDNFCIVHSDVKGVWDLRIKARFDDGKEQCTLIFKRDVTEKIVNITLEEAKKLGEVATLERIREALFGKNFEIEGVKLKGGNFLVKDIRVREVKS
;
A
#
# COMPACT_ATOMS: atom_id res chain seq x y z
N MET A 1 3.47 51.17 -3.15
CA MET A 1 3.90 50.37 -4.32
C MET A 1 2.95 49.18 -4.42
N ALA A 2 2.40 48.94 -5.61
CA ALA A 2 1.17 48.17 -5.87
C ALA A 2 1.17 46.74 -5.27
N PRO A 3 0.00 46.18 -4.91
CA PRO A 3 -0.10 44.78 -4.54
C PRO A 3 0.39 43.95 -5.72
N GLY A 4 1.53 43.27 -5.54
CA GLY A 4 2.04 42.32 -6.53
C GLY A 4 0.94 41.32 -6.81
N ASN A 5 0.36 41.42 -7.99
CA ASN A 5 -0.82 40.66 -8.37
C ASN A 5 -0.45 39.19 -8.30
N LYS A 6 -1.01 38.41 -7.36
CA LYS A 6 -0.68 36.99 -7.11
C LYS A 6 -0.70 36.16 -8.40
N SER A 7 -1.54 36.57 -9.35
CA SER A 7 -1.66 36.11 -10.74
C SER A 7 -0.33 36.17 -11.52
N SER A 8 0.44 37.26 -11.40
CA SER A 8 1.71 37.45 -12.11
C SER A 8 2.75 36.42 -11.68
N GLY A 9 2.92 36.21 -10.37
CA GLY A 9 3.92 35.27 -9.85
C GLY A 9 3.62 33.81 -10.17
N ILE A 10 2.32 33.44 -10.24
CA ILE A 10 1.89 32.11 -10.69
C ILE A 10 2.18 31.94 -12.18
N LEU A 11 1.82 32.92 -13.02
CA LEU A 11 2.05 32.88 -14.46
C LEU A 11 3.53 32.84 -14.82
N GLU A 12 4.36 33.65 -14.14
CA GLU A 12 5.81 33.65 -14.34
C GLU A 12 6.44 32.29 -14.03
N LYS A 13 5.98 31.59 -12.98
CA LYS A 13 6.44 30.23 -12.65
C LYS A 13 5.96 29.18 -13.64
N VAL A 14 4.69 29.24 -14.05
CA VAL A 14 4.12 28.32 -15.05
C VAL A 14 4.88 28.42 -16.37
N LEU A 15 5.10 29.65 -16.84
CA LEU A 15 5.87 29.92 -18.05
C LEU A 15 7.34 29.54 -17.88
N GLY A 16 7.92 29.72 -16.69
CA GLY A 16 9.27 29.28 -16.36
C GLY A 16 9.48 27.77 -16.44
N TYR A 17 8.43 26.98 -16.24
CA TYR A 17 8.45 25.53 -16.46
C TYR A 17 8.12 25.12 -17.91
N GLY A 18 7.84 26.07 -18.80
CA GLY A 18 7.53 25.80 -20.21
C GLY A 18 6.06 25.42 -20.46
N TYR A 19 5.17 25.64 -19.51
CA TYR A 19 3.74 25.33 -19.63
C TYR A 19 2.93 26.59 -19.91
N GLN A 20 1.79 26.44 -20.56
CA GLN A 20 0.70 27.41 -20.55
C GLN A 20 -0.35 26.99 -19.53
N ILE A 21 -1.22 27.90 -19.08
CA ILE A 21 -2.29 27.56 -18.13
C ILE A 21 -3.63 28.05 -18.64
N HIS A 22 -4.62 27.15 -18.61
CA HIS A 22 -5.99 27.48 -18.95
C HIS A 22 -6.58 28.43 -17.89
N PRO A 23 -7.34 29.48 -18.26
CA PRO A 23 -7.87 30.47 -17.30
C PRO A 23 -8.73 29.85 -16.19
N GLY A 24 -9.41 28.74 -16.47
CA GLY A 24 -10.14 27.97 -15.44
C GLY A 24 -9.21 27.34 -14.40
N ALA A 25 -8.06 26.80 -14.83
CA ALA A 25 -7.06 26.20 -13.95
C ALA A 25 -6.34 27.26 -13.11
N LEU A 26 -6.08 28.42 -13.72
CA LEU A 26 -5.48 29.58 -13.05
C LEU A 26 -6.33 30.05 -11.87
N LYS A 27 -7.65 30.22 -12.06
CA LYS A 27 -8.58 30.63 -11.00
C LYS A 27 -8.59 29.67 -9.80
N ILE A 28 -8.47 28.37 -10.06
CA ILE A 28 -8.37 27.36 -8.99
C ILE A 28 -7.08 27.57 -8.22
N ILE A 29 -5.93 27.68 -8.89
CA ILE A 29 -4.62 27.85 -8.24
C ILE A 29 -4.54 29.18 -7.48
N GLU A 30 -5.13 30.25 -8.00
CA GLU A 30 -5.19 31.56 -7.33
C GLU A 30 -6.01 31.52 -6.03
N SER A 31 -7.08 30.71 -6.02
CA SER A 31 -7.96 30.48 -4.88
C SER A 31 -7.31 29.63 -3.79
N LEU A 32 -6.18 28.98 -4.07
CA LEU A 32 -5.40 28.24 -3.09
C LEU A 32 -4.51 29.17 -2.24
N GLU A 33 -4.16 28.72 -1.05
CA GLU A 33 -3.10 29.34 -0.24
C GLU A 33 -1.77 29.31 -1.03
N GLU A 34 -0.92 30.33 -0.84
CA GLU A 34 0.29 30.52 -1.66
C GLU A 34 1.23 29.31 -1.63
N GLU A 35 1.39 28.69 -0.47
CA GLU A 35 2.16 27.46 -0.28
C GLU A 35 1.61 26.30 -1.14
N LYS A 36 0.29 26.08 -1.10
CA LYS A 36 -0.40 25.05 -1.88
C LYS A 36 -0.32 25.32 -3.38
N ALA A 37 -0.44 26.58 -3.79
CA ALA A 37 -0.33 26.96 -5.19
C ALA A 37 1.06 26.61 -5.74
N LEU A 38 2.12 26.97 -5.01
CA LEU A 38 3.50 26.65 -5.37
C LEU A 38 3.76 25.15 -5.45
N GLU A 39 3.25 24.42 -4.47
CA GLU A 39 3.31 22.97 -4.38
C GLU A 39 2.61 22.24 -5.52
N VAL A 40 1.48 22.78 -5.97
CA VAL A 40 0.75 22.25 -7.12
C VAL A 40 1.58 22.47 -8.38
N LEU A 41 2.09 23.69 -8.58
CA LEU A 41 2.91 24.08 -9.72
C LEU A 41 4.22 23.27 -9.83
N SER A 42 4.91 23.03 -8.71
CA SER A 42 6.16 22.24 -8.71
C SER A 42 5.95 20.76 -9.03
N SER A 43 4.74 20.24 -8.86
CA SER A 43 4.41 18.84 -9.15
C SER A 43 4.14 18.58 -10.63
N PHE A 44 3.94 19.63 -11.45
CA PHE A 44 3.57 19.49 -12.86
C PHE A 44 4.68 18.91 -13.75
N PRO A 45 5.94 19.40 -13.69
CA PRO A 45 7.02 18.86 -14.51
C PRO A 45 7.26 17.37 -14.30
N GLU A 46 7.10 16.89 -13.06
CA GLU A 46 7.28 15.47 -12.72
C GLU A 46 6.08 14.60 -13.13
N LYS A 47 4.86 15.11 -12.96
CA LYS A 47 3.64 14.32 -13.19
C LYS A 47 3.11 14.37 -14.62
N PHE A 48 3.37 15.47 -15.32
CA PHE A 48 2.86 15.74 -16.65
C PHE A 48 3.97 16.33 -17.56
N PRO A 49 5.11 15.63 -17.74
CA PRO A 49 6.22 16.13 -18.56
C PRO A 49 5.85 16.28 -20.05
N GLU A 50 4.82 15.56 -20.52
CA GLU A 50 4.40 15.54 -21.92
C GLU A 50 3.29 16.57 -22.24
N VAL A 51 2.77 17.27 -21.22
CA VAL A 51 1.67 18.23 -21.36
C VAL A 51 2.24 19.62 -21.62
N ILE A 52 1.59 20.40 -22.48
CA ILE A 52 2.00 21.79 -22.79
C ILE A 52 1.08 22.79 -22.09
N VAL A 53 -0.17 22.42 -21.82
CA VAL A 53 -1.20 23.29 -21.21
C VAL A 53 -1.76 22.66 -19.94
N ILE A 54 -1.68 23.39 -18.83
CA ILE A 54 -2.28 23.04 -17.55
C ILE A 54 -3.77 23.33 -17.62
N GLU A 55 -4.56 22.27 -17.74
CA GLU A 55 -6.02 22.31 -17.70
C GLU A 55 -6.56 22.08 -16.28
N VAL A 56 -7.86 22.38 -16.10
CA VAL A 56 -8.56 22.27 -14.81
C VAL A 56 -8.43 20.85 -14.24
N GLY A 57 -8.64 19.82 -15.08
CA GLY A 57 -8.56 18.43 -14.65
C GLY A 57 -7.15 18.03 -14.16
N HIS A 58 -6.08 18.65 -14.65
CA HIS A 58 -4.73 18.38 -14.15
C HIS A 58 -4.52 18.98 -12.75
N VAL A 59 -5.04 20.19 -12.53
CA VAL A 59 -5.01 20.84 -11.21
C VAL A 59 -5.86 20.08 -10.22
N GLU A 60 -7.08 19.70 -10.60
CA GLU A 60 -7.98 18.90 -9.76
C GLU A 60 -7.36 17.55 -9.41
N LYS A 61 -6.74 16.84 -10.35
CA LYS A 61 -6.06 15.57 -10.06
C LYS A 61 -4.93 15.73 -9.05
N ILE A 62 -4.10 16.78 -9.17
CA ILE A 62 -3.05 17.06 -8.18
C ILE A 62 -3.68 17.43 -6.83
N LEU A 63 -4.77 18.21 -6.84
CA LEU A 63 -5.47 18.61 -5.62
C LEU A 63 -6.21 17.47 -4.95
N GLU A 64 -6.80 16.52 -5.68
CA GLU A 64 -7.44 15.31 -5.16
C GLU A 64 -6.39 14.38 -4.55
N GLU A 65 -5.29 14.12 -5.27
CA GLU A 65 -4.15 13.37 -4.73
C GLU A 65 -3.56 14.03 -3.48
N LYS A 66 -3.68 15.35 -3.34
CA LYS A 66 -3.22 16.12 -2.17
C LYS A 66 -4.31 16.35 -1.10
N ALA A 67 -5.60 16.30 -1.43
CA ALA A 67 -6.70 16.36 -0.47
C ALA A 67 -6.76 15.08 0.36
N VAL A 68 -6.37 13.95 -0.25
CA VAL A 68 -6.08 12.69 0.46
C VAL A 68 -4.85 12.83 1.39
N LYS A 69 -4.01 13.87 1.24
CA LYS A 69 -2.84 14.15 2.09
C LYS A 69 -3.07 15.20 3.19
N LYS A 70 -4.27 15.76 3.38
CA LYS A 70 -4.55 16.74 4.47
C LYS A 70 -5.46 16.24 5.60
N ALA A 71 -5.75 14.94 5.65
CA ALA A 71 -6.24 14.26 6.85
C ALA A 71 -5.27 13.12 7.16
N GLU A 72 -4.40 13.38 8.13
CA GLU A 72 -3.41 12.50 8.78
C GLU A 72 -2.89 11.28 7.99
N GLU A 73 -1.67 11.44 7.47
CA GLU A 73 -0.84 10.42 6.85
C GLU A 73 -0.56 9.24 7.82
N PRO A 74 -0.56 7.98 7.34
CA PRO A 74 0.08 6.89 8.05
C PRO A 74 1.55 7.24 8.27
N LYS A 75 2.00 7.33 9.53
CA LYS A 75 3.40 7.67 9.82
C LYS A 75 4.34 6.77 9.01
N GLU A 76 5.25 7.41 8.27
CA GLU A 76 6.46 6.75 7.81
C GLU A 76 7.27 6.37 9.05
N PHE A 77 7.11 5.11 9.48
CA PHE A 77 7.96 4.55 10.50
C PHE A 77 9.34 4.36 9.88
N GLY A 78 10.33 5.05 10.47
CA GLY A 78 11.70 5.07 9.99
C GLY A 78 12.25 3.68 9.69
N GLU A 79 13.15 3.65 8.72
CA GLU A 79 14.02 2.52 8.46
C GLU A 79 14.60 2.01 9.79
N PHE A 80 14.71 0.68 9.93
CA PHE A 80 15.03 -0.12 11.13
C PHE A 80 13.83 -0.72 11.89
N GLY A 81 13.58 -2.01 11.62
CA GLY A 81 12.89 -2.99 12.48
C GLY A 81 11.66 -2.47 13.22
N SER A 82 10.55 -2.22 12.50
CA SER A 82 9.32 -1.78 13.15
C SER A 82 8.67 -2.94 13.90
N LYS A 83 8.27 -2.69 15.14
CA LYS A 83 7.41 -3.58 15.92
C LYS A 83 5.98 -3.05 15.88
N LEU A 84 5.04 -3.90 15.53
CA LEU A 84 3.62 -3.62 15.50
C LEU A 84 2.93 -4.40 16.62
N ASN A 85 1.97 -3.76 17.30
CA ASN A 85 1.24 -4.35 18.41
C ASN A 85 -0.26 -4.15 18.19
N GLY A 86 -1.02 -5.22 18.09
CA GLY A 86 -2.40 -5.10 17.63
C GLY A 86 -3.02 -6.44 17.31
N ARG A 87 -4.13 -6.40 16.57
CA ARG A 87 -4.97 -7.57 16.31
C ARG A 87 -5.05 -7.86 14.82
N ILE A 88 -5.07 -9.14 14.47
CA ILE A 88 -5.41 -9.56 13.11
C ILE A 88 -6.94 -9.54 12.95
N THR A 89 -7.44 -8.68 12.06
CA THR A 89 -8.86 -8.44 11.85
C THR A 89 -9.42 -9.12 10.61
N GLN A 90 -8.57 -9.57 9.69
CA GLN A 90 -8.99 -10.28 8.49
C GLN A 90 -7.87 -11.19 7.96
N ILE A 91 -8.24 -12.32 7.37
CA ILE A 91 -7.32 -13.19 6.62
C ILE A 91 -7.88 -13.31 5.20
N TYR A 92 -7.06 -12.98 4.20
CA TYR A 92 -7.46 -12.95 2.80
C TYR A 92 -7.48 -14.36 2.20
N ASP A 93 -8.38 -14.62 1.24
CA ASP A 93 -8.55 -15.94 0.60
C ASP A 93 -7.31 -16.43 -0.18
N GLY A 94 -6.39 -15.53 -0.55
CA GLY A 94 -5.08 -15.87 -1.12
C GLY A 94 -4.00 -16.24 -0.09
N SER A 95 -4.43 -16.73 1.08
CA SER A 95 -3.61 -17.15 2.23
C SER A 95 -3.72 -18.66 2.46
N GLY A 96 -2.76 -19.21 3.19
CA GLY A 96 -2.62 -20.64 3.39
C GLY A 96 -1.78 -21.29 2.31
N LEU A 97 -2.15 -22.53 1.99
CA LEU A 97 -1.51 -23.28 0.93
C LEU A 97 -2.00 -22.72 -0.41
N ILE A 98 -1.08 -22.25 -1.23
CA ILE A 98 -1.39 -21.68 -2.54
C ILE A 98 -0.45 -22.25 -3.60
N GLN A 99 -0.86 -22.16 -4.86
CA GLN A 99 0.03 -22.36 -6.00
C GLN A 99 0.53 -21.04 -6.55
N ARG A 100 1.79 -21.01 -6.98
CA ARG A 100 2.39 -19.85 -7.62
C ARG A 100 2.94 -20.20 -8.99
N CYS A 101 2.86 -19.24 -9.89
CA CYS A 101 3.53 -19.36 -11.19
C CYS A 101 5.05 -19.35 -10.97
N PRO A 102 5.80 -20.35 -11.47
CA PRO A 102 7.25 -20.38 -11.33
C PRO A 102 7.96 -19.25 -12.11
N LYS A 103 7.27 -18.63 -13.07
CA LYS A 103 7.83 -17.57 -13.92
C LYS A 103 7.64 -16.16 -13.35
N CYS A 104 6.47 -15.84 -12.80
CA CYS A 104 6.17 -14.49 -12.28
C CYS A 104 5.80 -14.44 -10.80
N ASN A 105 5.83 -15.56 -10.07
CA ASN A 105 5.47 -15.65 -8.66
C ASN A 105 4.05 -15.16 -8.31
N ARG A 106 3.17 -14.93 -9.30
CA ARG A 106 1.76 -14.62 -9.03
C ARG A 106 1.04 -15.85 -8.50
N TRP A 107 0.02 -15.62 -7.69
CA TRP A 107 -0.91 -16.67 -7.27
C TRP A 107 -1.64 -17.22 -8.50
N ILE A 108 -1.78 -18.54 -8.55
CA ILE A 108 -2.47 -19.26 -9.60
C ILE A 108 -3.43 -20.26 -8.97
N ILE A 109 -4.43 -20.66 -9.75
CA ILE A 109 -5.44 -21.66 -9.41
C ILE A 109 -5.43 -22.67 -10.56
N ASP A 110 -5.53 -23.97 -10.24
CA ASP A 110 -5.58 -25.05 -11.25
C ASP A 110 -4.47 -24.98 -12.31
N ASN A 111 -3.23 -24.70 -11.90
CA ASN A 111 -2.09 -24.58 -12.82
C ASN A 111 -2.22 -23.48 -13.90
N PHE A 112 -3.14 -22.52 -13.73
CA PHE A 112 -3.37 -21.46 -14.70
C PHE A 112 -2.87 -20.09 -14.21
N CYS A 113 -1.91 -19.52 -14.95
CA CYS A 113 -1.42 -18.16 -14.73
C CYS A 113 -2.03 -17.19 -15.73
N ILE A 114 -2.59 -16.07 -15.26
CA ILE A 114 -3.15 -15.02 -16.14
C ILE A 114 -2.15 -14.39 -17.12
N VAL A 115 -0.83 -14.53 -16.88
CA VAL A 115 0.23 -13.99 -17.75
C VAL A 115 0.86 -15.06 -18.64
N HIS A 116 0.98 -16.28 -18.12
CA HIS A 116 1.75 -17.36 -18.74
C HIS A 116 0.91 -18.58 -19.12
N SER A 117 -0.42 -18.47 -19.00
CA SER A 117 -1.41 -19.54 -19.22
C SER A 117 -1.06 -20.79 -18.39
N ASP A 118 -1.13 -21.98 -18.99
CA ASP A 118 -0.77 -23.24 -18.35
C ASP A 118 0.68 -23.27 -17.86
N VAL A 119 0.83 -23.41 -16.55
CA VAL A 119 2.11 -23.54 -15.87
C VAL A 119 2.02 -24.57 -14.78
N LYS A 120 3.08 -25.37 -14.58
CA LYS A 120 3.14 -26.27 -13.42
C LYS A 120 3.36 -25.43 -12.15
N GLY A 121 2.32 -25.28 -11.36
CA GLY A 121 2.32 -24.49 -10.14
C GLY A 121 3.32 -25.01 -9.12
N VAL A 122 4.01 -24.09 -8.44
CA VAL A 122 4.81 -24.41 -7.27
C VAL A 122 4.02 -24.12 -6.02
N TRP A 123 3.94 -25.09 -5.12
CA TRP A 123 3.26 -24.94 -3.84
C TRP A 123 4.03 -23.98 -2.94
N ASP A 124 3.29 -23.05 -2.35
CA ASP A 124 3.79 -22.09 -1.39
C ASP A 124 2.84 -22.00 -0.20
N LEU A 125 3.39 -21.66 0.95
CA LEU A 125 2.63 -21.45 2.17
C LEU A 125 2.86 -19.99 2.58
N ARG A 126 1.81 -19.19 2.58
CA ARG A 126 1.91 -17.77 2.94
C ARG A 126 0.65 -17.31 3.63
N ILE A 127 0.74 -16.25 4.42
CA ILE A 127 -0.45 -15.60 4.95
C ILE A 127 -0.47 -14.15 4.50
N LYS A 128 -1.62 -13.70 4.03
CA LYS A 128 -1.93 -12.28 3.87
C LYS A 128 -3.06 -11.96 4.83
N ALA A 129 -2.82 -11.02 5.74
CA ALA A 129 -3.80 -10.68 6.77
C ALA A 129 -3.88 -9.16 6.94
N ARG A 130 -5.05 -8.67 7.36
CA ARG A 130 -5.21 -7.30 7.82
C ARG A 130 -4.93 -7.23 9.31
N PHE A 131 -4.16 -6.23 9.70
CA PHE A 131 -3.79 -5.97 11.06
C PHE A 131 -4.18 -4.55 11.44
N ASP A 132 -4.63 -4.41 12.68
CA ASP A 132 -5.13 -3.18 13.26
C ASP A 132 -4.45 -2.98 14.61
N ASP A 133 -3.71 -1.87 14.77
CA ASP A 133 -3.02 -1.52 16.02
C ASP A 133 -3.86 -0.60 16.92
N GLY A 134 -5.12 -0.35 16.55
CA GLY A 134 -6.03 0.60 17.18
C GLY A 134 -5.86 2.05 16.72
N LYS A 135 -4.82 2.37 15.94
CA LYS A 135 -4.62 3.69 15.31
C LYS A 135 -4.69 3.60 13.79
N GLU A 136 -4.08 2.57 13.22
CA GLU A 136 -3.90 2.40 11.79
C GLU A 136 -4.06 0.94 11.39
N GLN A 137 -4.47 0.73 10.13
CA GLN A 137 -4.58 -0.59 9.53
C GLN A 137 -3.47 -0.83 8.50
N CYS A 138 -2.85 -2.00 8.56
CA CYS A 138 -1.86 -2.41 7.58
C CYS A 138 -2.11 -3.84 7.10
N THR A 139 -1.46 -4.20 5.99
CA THR A 139 -1.55 -5.55 5.43
C THR A 139 -0.28 -6.32 5.74
N LEU A 140 -0.40 -7.36 6.56
CA LEU A 140 0.70 -8.24 6.90
C LEU A 140 0.89 -9.31 5.84
N ILE A 141 2.15 -9.60 5.53
CA ILE A 141 2.58 -10.66 4.63
C ILE A 141 3.52 -11.58 5.41
N PHE A 142 3.11 -12.83 5.57
CA PHE A 142 3.90 -13.89 6.20
C PHE A 142 4.44 -14.78 5.08
N LYS A 143 5.75 -14.99 5.09
CA LYS A 143 6.38 -16.03 4.26
C LYS A 143 6.23 -17.39 4.93
N ARG A 144 6.52 -18.44 4.16
CA ARG A 144 6.53 -19.84 4.60
C ARG A 144 7.13 -20.02 5.99
N ASP A 145 8.36 -19.56 6.20
CA ASP A 145 9.09 -19.78 7.46
C ASP A 145 8.34 -19.26 8.69
N VAL A 146 7.64 -18.13 8.55
CA VAL A 146 6.87 -17.52 9.63
C VAL A 146 5.50 -18.20 9.76
N THR A 147 4.87 -18.53 8.63
CA THR A 147 3.59 -19.27 8.62
C THR A 147 3.74 -20.64 9.27
N GLU A 148 4.81 -21.37 8.96
CA GLU A 148 5.06 -22.69 9.54
C GLU A 148 5.26 -22.60 11.05
N LYS A 149 5.98 -21.58 11.53
CA LYS A 149 6.19 -21.34 12.97
C LYS A 149 4.90 -20.99 13.72
N ILE A 150 4.11 -20.05 13.21
CA ILE A 150 2.96 -19.53 13.97
C ILE A 150 1.75 -20.47 13.95
N VAL A 151 1.58 -21.24 12.87
CA VAL A 151 0.49 -22.21 12.72
C VAL A 151 0.92 -23.61 13.16
N ASN A 152 2.22 -23.80 13.38
CA ASN A 152 2.86 -25.08 13.68
C ASN A 152 2.46 -26.17 12.67
N ILE A 153 2.65 -25.86 11.39
CA ILE A 153 2.34 -26.75 10.27
C ILE A 153 3.44 -26.62 9.21
N THR A 154 3.96 -27.73 8.71
CA THR A 154 4.90 -27.71 7.58
C THR A 154 4.17 -27.59 6.23
N LEU A 155 4.86 -27.14 5.18
CA LEU A 155 4.32 -27.14 3.82
C LEU A 155 3.84 -28.54 3.38
N GLU A 156 4.57 -29.59 3.77
CA GLU A 156 4.22 -30.98 3.46
C GLU A 156 2.92 -31.40 4.14
N GLU A 157 2.73 -31.04 5.40
CA GLU A 157 1.50 -31.27 6.13
C GLU A 157 0.35 -30.44 5.57
N ALA A 158 0.59 -29.17 5.24
CA ALA A 158 -0.42 -28.32 4.60
C ALA A 158 -0.91 -28.91 3.27
N LYS A 159 0.00 -29.47 2.45
CA LYS A 159 -0.37 -30.20 1.22
C LYS A 159 -1.25 -31.40 1.48
N LYS A 160 -0.98 -32.16 2.57
CA LYS A 160 -1.81 -33.31 2.96
C LYS A 160 -3.17 -32.88 3.50
N LEU A 161 -3.23 -31.74 4.21
CA LEU A 161 -4.45 -31.16 4.75
C LEU A 161 -5.35 -30.59 3.65
N GLY A 162 -4.75 -30.03 2.61
CA GLY A 162 -5.43 -29.31 1.54
C GLY A 162 -5.59 -27.82 1.83
N GLU A 163 -5.93 -27.06 0.79
CA GLU A 163 -5.96 -25.60 0.80
C GLU A 163 -6.99 -25.05 1.79
N VAL A 164 -8.21 -25.58 1.77
CA VAL A 164 -9.33 -25.15 2.62
C VAL A 164 -9.03 -25.40 4.10
N ALA A 165 -8.66 -26.63 4.47
CA ALA A 165 -8.37 -26.97 5.86
C ALA A 165 -7.16 -26.19 6.40
N THR A 166 -6.16 -25.94 5.56
CA THR A 166 -4.99 -25.13 5.94
C THR A 166 -5.41 -23.68 6.22
N LEU A 167 -6.26 -23.10 5.37
CA LEU A 167 -6.76 -21.73 5.56
C LEU A 167 -7.62 -21.60 6.83
N GLU A 168 -8.50 -22.57 7.10
CA GLU A 168 -9.29 -22.59 8.33
C GLU A 168 -8.42 -22.67 9.57
N ARG A 169 -7.43 -23.57 9.58
CA ARG A 169 -6.46 -23.67 10.69
C ARG A 169 -5.71 -22.36 10.93
N ILE A 170 -5.33 -21.66 9.86
CA ILE A 170 -4.72 -20.33 9.94
C ILE A 170 -5.68 -19.31 10.54
N ARG A 171 -6.95 -19.35 10.14
CA ARG A 171 -8.01 -18.48 10.70
C ARG A 171 -8.16 -18.70 12.19
N GLU A 172 -8.28 -19.93 12.65
CA GLU A 172 -8.37 -20.25 14.08
C GLU A 172 -7.11 -19.85 14.87
N ALA A 173 -5.94 -19.97 14.25
CA ALA A 173 -4.68 -19.61 14.88
C ALA A 173 -4.53 -18.09 15.06
N LEU A 174 -4.97 -17.29 14.09
CA LEU A 174 -4.61 -15.87 13.99
C LEU A 174 -5.77 -14.89 14.12
N PHE A 175 -6.96 -15.23 13.63
CA PHE A 175 -8.07 -14.28 13.57
C PHE A 175 -8.51 -13.85 14.96
N GLY A 176 -8.65 -12.53 15.17
CA GLY A 176 -9.16 -11.96 16.42
C GLY A 176 -8.19 -11.99 17.60
N LYS A 177 -6.95 -12.50 17.43
CA LYS A 177 -5.94 -12.53 18.49
C LYS A 177 -4.98 -11.35 18.41
N ASN A 178 -4.47 -10.94 19.57
CA ASN A 178 -3.48 -9.88 19.67
C ASN A 178 -2.06 -10.45 19.52
N PHE A 179 -1.25 -9.76 18.73
CA PHE A 179 0.12 -10.15 18.44
C PHE A 179 1.07 -8.96 18.54
N GLU A 180 2.29 -9.28 18.98
CA GLU A 180 3.47 -8.46 18.70
C GLU A 180 4.12 -9.00 17.43
N ILE A 181 4.34 -8.12 16.47
CA ILE A 181 4.81 -8.46 15.13
C ILE A 181 6.06 -7.64 14.84
N GLU A 182 7.13 -8.30 14.46
CA GLU A 182 8.36 -7.65 14.03
C GLU A 182 8.56 -7.88 12.54
N GLY A 183 8.97 -6.85 11.81
CA GLY A 183 9.15 -6.98 10.38
C GLY A 183 9.64 -5.73 9.67
N VAL A 184 9.40 -5.70 8.37
CA VAL A 184 9.86 -4.62 7.49
C VAL A 184 8.66 -4.12 6.68
N LYS A 185 8.40 -2.81 6.75
CA LYS A 185 7.40 -2.16 5.91
C LYS A 185 7.89 -2.18 4.45
N LEU A 186 7.04 -2.64 3.55
CA LEU A 186 7.26 -2.64 2.11
C LEU A 186 6.58 -1.42 1.47
N LYS A 187 7.08 -0.99 0.31
CA LYS A 187 6.42 0.06 -0.49
C LYS A 187 4.97 -0.34 -0.79
N GLY A 188 4.02 0.57 -0.57
CA GLY A 188 2.59 0.34 -0.78
C GLY A 188 1.80 -0.16 0.44
N GLY A 189 2.27 0.10 1.68
CA GLY A 189 1.48 -0.16 2.90
C GLY A 189 1.42 -1.62 3.36
N ASN A 190 2.18 -2.51 2.71
CA ASN A 190 2.34 -3.89 3.14
C ASN A 190 3.44 -3.99 4.20
N PHE A 191 3.34 -4.98 5.08
CA PHE A 191 4.31 -5.24 6.14
C PHE A 191 4.78 -6.68 6.06
N LEU A 192 6.06 -6.89 5.76
CA LEU A 192 6.64 -8.22 5.70
C LEU A 192 7.03 -8.67 7.11
N VAL A 193 6.30 -9.66 7.61
CA VAL A 193 6.52 -10.22 8.95
C VAL A 193 7.81 -11.05 8.95
N LYS A 194 8.68 -10.79 9.92
CA LYS A 194 9.89 -11.57 10.22
C LYS A 194 9.70 -12.43 11.47
N ASP A 195 9.02 -11.90 12.49
CA ASP A 195 8.72 -12.61 13.74
C ASP A 195 7.31 -12.23 14.21
N ILE A 196 6.63 -13.16 14.89
CA ILE A 196 5.29 -12.94 15.45
C ILE A 196 5.15 -13.67 16.78
N ARG A 197 4.57 -13.01 17.77
CA ARG A 197 4.37 -13.55 19.11
C ARG A 197 2.96 -13.24 19.58
N VAL A 198 2.29 -14.24 20.15
CA VAL A 198 0.97 -14.04 20.78
C VAL A 198 1.17 -13.12 21.96
N ARG A 199 0.34 -12.08 22.05
CA ARG A 199 0.26 -11.22 23.22
C ARG A 199 -0.95 -11.65 24.03
N GLU A 200 -0.71 -12.33 25.14
CA GLU A 200 -1.73 -12.57 26.14
C GLU A 200 -2.11 -11.22 26.76
N VAL A 201 -3.30 -10.73 26.43
CA VAL A 201 -3.87 -9.60 27.15
C VAL A 201 -4.30 -10.16 28.51
N LYS A 202 -3.52 -9.87 29.55
CA LYS A 202 -3.98 -10.12 30.92
C LYS A 202 -5.23 -9.27 31.13
N SER A 203 -6.38 -9.93 31.22
CA SER A 203 -7.65 -9.35 31.66
C SER A 203 -7.54 -8.76 33.05
#